data_AF-A0A948XT48-F1
#
_entry.id   AF-A0A948XT48-F1
#
_cell.length_a   1.000
_cell.length_b   1.000
_cell.length_c   1.000
_cell.angle_alpha   90.00
_cell.angle_beta   90.00
_cell.angle_gamma   90.00
#
_symmetry.space_group_name_H-M   'P 1'
#
loop_
_entity.id
_entity.type
_entity.pdbx_description
1 polymer ?
#
loop_
_entity_poly.entity_id
_entity_poly.type
_entity_poly.pdbx_seq_one_letter_code
_entity_poly.pdbx_strand_id
1 'polypeptide(L)'
;MEKHGRTLAVVTRPYAYMHEVYDQQVIVNVPQGFVTDFASIPKPLQAIIPPFGRHAPAAVLHDYLYAIGQKKARPLADRLFLHAMREAGVPAFRRSLMYRMVRLFGGGGYGLREDWMFVDTENGDPAEPPFDHTGISWAPEKPKRGRKAKTAPPADDMRPA
;
A
#
# COMPACT_ATOMS: atom_id res chain seq x y z
N MET A 1 11.97 9.13 18.28
CA MET A 1 12.20 7.79 18.88
C MET A 1 13.29 7.10 18.09
N GLU A 2 14.13 6.26 18.72
CA GLU A 2 15.18 5.51 18.03
C GLU A 2 15.08 4.01 18.35
N LYS A 3 15.11 3.15 17.32
CA LYS A 3 15.15 1.67 17.45
C LYS A 3 16.37 1.17 16.69
N HIS A 4 17.27 0.46 17.37
CA HIS A 4 18.53 -0.05 16.78
C HIS A 4 19.39 1.01 16.07
N GLY A 5 19.42 2.26 16.59
CA GLY A 5 20.17 3.37 16.00
C GLY A 5 19.56 3.94 14.71
N ARG A 6 18.25 3.75 14.50
CA ARG A 6 17.47 4.29 13.38
C ARG A 6 16.43 5.28 13.90
N THR A 7 16.30 6.40 13.22
CA THR A 7 15.25 7.39 13.48
C THR A 7 13.89 6.82 13.08
N LEU A 8 12.99 6.70 14.04
CA LEU A 8 11.60 6.34 13.79
C LEU A 8 10.76 7.59 13.56
N ALA A 9 9.77 7.45 12.69
CA ALA A 9 8.79 8.48 12.41
C ALA A 9 7.38 7.99 12.63
N VAL A 10 6.48 8.94 12.89
CA VAL A 10 5.08 8.67 13.20
C VAL A 10 4.23 9.32 12.12
N VAL A 11 3.26 8.57 11.61
CA VAL A 11 2.23 9.10 10.71
C VAL A 11 1.31 10.00 11.51
N THR A 12 1.43 11.32 11.34
CA THR A 12 0.62 12.30 12.09
C THR A 12 -0.75 12.56 11.49
N ARG A 13 -0.95 12.18 10.22
CA ARG A 13 -2.24 12.31 9.53
C ARG A 13 -2.55 11.01 8.79
N PRO A 14 -3.77 10.45 8.96
CA PRO A 14 -4.14 9.26 8.23
C PRO A 14 -4.27 9.60 6.73
N TYR A 15 -3.94 8.65 5.87
CA TYR A 15 -4.13 8.81 4.43
C TYR A 15 -4.49 7.49 3.76
N ALA A 16 -5.23 7.58 2.67
CA ALA A 16 -5.61 6.44 1.84
C ALA A 16 -4.81 6.46 0.54
N TYR A 17 -4.26 5.31 0.16
CA TYR A 17 -3.67 5.11 -1.15
C TYR A 17 -4.58 4.20 -1.98
N MET A 18 -4.97 4.68 -3.16
CA MET A 18 -5.85 3.96 -4.07
C MET A 18 -5.10 3.68 -5.37
N HIS A 19 -5.11 2.43 -5.82
CA HIS A 19 -4.48 2.05 -7.09
C HIS A 19 -5.26 0.95 -7.78
N GLU A 20 -5.21 0.86 -9.10
CA GLU A 20 -5.85 -0.22 -9.86
C GLU A 20 -4.86 -1.35 -10.10
N VAL A 21 -5.19 -2.56 -9.63
CA VAL A 21 -4.39 -3.77 -9.82
C VAL A 21 -5.34 -4.88 -10.27
N TYR A 22 -5.05 -5.53 -11.39
CA TYR A 22 -5.90 -6.58 -11.97
C TYR A 22 -7.34 -6.13 -12.28
N ASP A 23 -7.50 -4.92 -12.84
CA ASP A 23 -8.81 -4.30 -13.14
C ASP A 23 -9.72 -4.08 -11.91
N GLN A 24 -9.14 -4.21 -10.71
CA GLN A 24 -9.79 -3.98 -9.43
C GLN A 24 -9.05 -2.91 -8.66
N GLN A 25 -9.77 -2.00 -8.01
CA GLN A 25 -9.16 -0.95 -7.21
C GLN A 25 -8.81 -1.50 -5.84
N VAL A 26 -7.54 -1.38 -5.45
CA VAL A 26 -7.06 -1.66 -4.10
C VAL A 26 -6.97 -0.36 -3.33
N ILE A 27 -7.43 -0.38 -2.09
CA ILE A 27 -7.46 0.75 -1.17
C ILE A 27 -6.69 0.35 0.08
N VAL A 28 -5.62 1.09 0.37
CA VAL A 28 -4.77 0.89 1.55
C VAL A 28 -4.93 2.12 2.45
N ASN A 29 -5.47 1.91 3.64
CA ASN A 29 -5.68 2.99 4.61
C ASN A 29 -4.54 2.97 5.62
N VAL A 30 -3.68 3.98 5.58
CA VAL A 30 -2.60 4.14 6.56
C VAL A 30 -3.14 4.95 7.75
N PRO A 31 -3.26 4.35 8.94
CA PRO A 31 -3.75 5.03 10.14
C PRO A 31 -2.75 6.08 10.66
N GLN A 32 -3.31 7.07 11.34
CA GLN A 32 -2.54 7.95 12.22
C GLN A 32 -1.93 7.16 13.38
N GLY A 33 -0.76 7.58 13.84
CA GLY A 33 -0.03 6.92 14.93
C GLY A 33 0.84 5.75 14.48
N PHE A 34 0.72 5.28 13.22
CA PHE A 34 1.59 4.23 12.71
C PHE A 34 3.07 4.67 12.76
N VAL A 35 3.90 3.83 13.37
CA VAL A 35 5.34 4.05 13.47
C VAL A 35 6.03 3.36 12.29
N THR A 36 6.76 4.14 11.51
CA THR A 36 7.53 3.70 10.34
C THR A 36 9.00 4.06 10.57
N ASP A 37 9.89 3.17 10.15
CA ASP A 37 11.34 3.44 10.13
C ASP A 37 11.82 3.98 8.78
N PHE A 38 10.87 4.36 7.91
CA PHE A 38 11.04 4.83 6.54
C PHE A 38 11.99 3.95 5.76
N ALA A 39 11.49 2.88 5.15
CA ALA A 39 12.23 1.97 4.29
C ALA A 39 13.60 1.66 4.91
N SER A 40 13.70 0.62 5.73
CA SER A 40 14.94 0.06 6.27
C SER A 40 16.04 -0.14 5.20
N ILE A 41 16.64 0.96 4.75
CA ILE A 41 17.60 1.06 3.66
C ILE A 41 18.96 0.94 4.35
N PRO A 42 19.74 -0.11 4.02
CA PRO A 42 21.07 -0.26 4.57
C PRO A 42 21.89 1.02 4.38
N LYS A 43 22.66 1.44 5.40
CA LYS A 43 23.46 2.68 5.38
C LYS A 43 24.22 2.95 4.08
N PRO A 44 24.84 1.95 3.40
CA PRO A 44 25.50 2.19 2.11
C PRO A 44 24.58 2.73 1.01
N LEU A 45 23.30 2.34 1.02
CA LEU A 45 22.32 2.79 0.04
C LEU A 45 21.76 4.19 0.34
N GLN A 46 21.93 4.70 1.57
CA GLN A 46 21.48 6.05 1.95
C GLN A 46 22.22 7.16 1.17
N ALA A 47 23.42 6.87 0.67
CA ALA A 47 24.16 7.77 -0.22
C ALA A 47 23.49 7.97 -1.60
N ILE A 48 22.68 7.00 -2.04
CA ILE A 48 22.02 7.00 -3.36
C ILE A 48 20.53 7.35 -3.23
N ILE A 49 19.91 6.87 -2.15
CA ILE A 49 18.50 7.05 -1.81
C ILE A 49 18.48 7.68 -0.41
N PRO A 50 18.34 9.01 -0.31
CA PRO A 50 18.26 9.64 1.00
C PRO A 50 17.05 9.08 1.78
N PRO A 51 17.09 8.98 3.11
CA PRO A 51 16.00 8.42 3.92
C PRO A 51 14.69 9.21 3.79
N PHE A 52 14.80 10.51 3.49
CA PHE A 52 13.65 11.38 3.26
C PHE A 52 13.69 11.93 1.84
N GLY A 53 12.53 11.94 1.18
CA GLY A 53 12.39 12.49 -0.16
C GLY A 53 11.05 12.16 -0.79
N ARG A 54 10.95 12.31 -2.11
CA ARG A 54 9.72 12.05 -2.87
C ARG A 54 9.16 10.62 -2.69
N HIS A 55 10.00 9.66 -2.31
CA HIS A 55 9.57 8.28 -2.06
C HIS A 55 9.03 8.06 -0.64
N ALA A 56 9.09 9.04 0.26
CA ALA A 56 8.68 8.87 1.66
C ALA A 56 7.22 8.38 1.80
N PRO A 57 6.21 8.94 1.09
CA PRO A 57 4.84 8.41 1.17
C PRO A 57 4.72 6.96 0.68
N ALA A 58 5.54 6.59 -0.31
CA ALA A 58 5.60 5.22 -0.81
C ALA A 58 6.26 4.28 0.22
N ALA A 59 7.30 4.75 0.92
CA ALA A 59 7.96 3.98 1.97
C ALA A 59 7.02 3.69 3.15
N VAL A 60 6.28 4.70 3.63
CA VAL A 60 5.28 4.50 4.70
C VAL A 60 4.21 3.48 4.27
N LEU A 61 3.72 3.59 3.03
CA LEU A 61 2.76 2.64 2.48
C LEU A 61 3.33 1.21 2.46
N HIS A 62 4.58 1.06 2.04
CA HIS A 62 5.27 -0.24 1.98
C HIS A 62 5.47 -0.84 3.38
N ASP A 63 5.99 -0.05 4.32
CA ASP A 63 6.22 -0.46 5.70
C ASP A 63 4.91 -0.89 6.37
N TYR A 64 3.82 -0.14 6.15
CA TYR A 64 2.50 -0.49 6.67
C TYR A 64 2.00 -1.83 6.11
N LEU A 65 2.10 -2.04 4.79
CA LEU A 65 1.71 -3.30 4.15
C LEU A 65 2.58 -4.49 4.63
N TYR A 66 3.84 -4.23 4.92
CA TYR A 66 4.77 -5.20 5.49
C TYR A 66 4.43 -5.56 6.93
N ALA A 67 4.08 -4.57 7.75
CA ALA A 67 3.66 -4.77 9.14
C ALA A 67 2.33 -5.55 9.23
N ILE A 68 1.40 -5.34 8.28
CA ILE A 68 0.18 -6.16 8.17
C ILE A 68 0.54 -7.64 7.89
N GLY A 69 1.49 -7.88 7.00
CA GLY A 69 1.99 -9.24 6.73
C GLY A 69 0.98 -10.19 6.10
N GLN A 70 -0.05 -9.68 5.39
CA GLN A 70 -1.14 -10.51 4.88
C GLN A 70 -0.61 -11.62 3.96
N LYS A 71 -1.10 -12.86 4.12
CA LYS A 71 -0.56 -14.02 3.36
C LYS A 71 -0.61 -13.76 1.85
N LYS A 72 0.53 -13.98 1.17
CA LYS A 72 0.71 -13.81 -0.29
C LYS A 72 0.52 -12.38 -0.81
N ALA A 73 0.37 -11.36 0.04
CA ALA A 73 0.25 -9.96 -0.39
C ALA A 73 1.60 -9.26 -0.59
N ARG A 74 2.73 -9.87 -0.23
CA ARG A 74 4.08 -9.29 -0.42
C ARG A 74 4.35 -8.80 -1.86
N PRO A 75 4.08 -9.58 -2.93
CA PRO A 75 4.29 -9.10 -4.29
C PRO A 75 3.33 -7.97 -4.70
N LEU A 76 2.19 -7.84 -4.02
CA LEU A 76 1.27 -6.72 -4.18
C LEU A 76 1.85 -5.48 -3.50
N ALA A 77 2.33 -5.60 -2.26
CA ALA A 77 2.99 -4.53 -1.52
C ALA A 77 4.20 -3.95 -2.28
N ASP A 78 5.08 -4.82 -2.78
CA ASP A 78 6.25 -4.39 -3.58
C ASP A 78 5.82 -3.64 -4.85
N ARG A 79 4.72 -4.06 -5.49
CA ARG A 79 4.19 -3.38 -6.68
C ARG A 79 3.58 -2.03 -6.34
N LEU A 80 2.74 -1.97 -5.32
CA LEU A 80 2.14 -0.71 -4.86
C LEU A 80 3.22 0.31 -4.49
N PHE A 81 4.32 -0.14 -3.87
CA PHE A 81 5.48 0.69 -3.62
C PHE A 81 6.09 1.28 -4.90
N LEU A 82 6.31 0.46 -5.93
CA LEU A 82 6.81 0.91 -7.23
C LEU A 82 5.87 1.92 -7.90
N HIS A 83 4.56 1.69 -7.83
CA HIS A 83 3.55 2.58 -8.39
C HIS A 83 3.50 3.91 -7.64
N ALA A 84 3.47 3.89 -6.31
CA ALA A 84 3.49 5.08 -5.47
C ALA A 84 4.75 5.93 -5.72
N MET A 85 5.92 5.30 -5.86
CA MET A 85 7.15 6.00 -6.25
C MET A 85 7.06 6.64 -7.64
N ARG A 86 6.41 5.98 -8.60
CA ARG A 86 6.20 6.55 -9.94
C ARG A 86 5.30 7.78 -9.89
N GLU A 87 4.20 7.71 -9.14
CA GLU A 87 3.25 8.81 -8.96
C GLU A 87 3.89 10.00 -8.22
N ALA A 88 4.73 9.72 -7.23
CA ALA A 88 5.51 10.74 -6.53
C ALA A 88 6.66 11.35 -7.35
N GLY A 89 6.83 10.94 -8.62
CA GLY A 89 7.84 11.50 -9.52
C GLY A 89 9.27 11.10 -9.16
N VAL A 90 9.47 9.90 -8.58
CA VAL A 90 10.80 9.33 -8.37
C VAL A 90 11.39 8.87 -9.71
N PRO A 91 12.64 9.24 -10.04
CA PRO A 91 13.27 8.84 -11.30
C PRO A 91 13.25 7.33 -11.53
N ALA A 92 13.06 6.93 -12.80
CA ALA A 92 12.87 5.53 -13.18
C ALA A 92 14.00 4.59 -12.70
N PHE A 93 15.26 5.07 -12.76
CA PHE A 93 16.41 4.32 -12.26
C PHE A 93 16.32 4.06 -10.74
N ARG A 94 16.06 5.11 -9.94
CA ARG A 94 15.97 5.02 -8.48
C ARG A 94 14.83 4.10 -8.04
N ARG A 95 13.62 4.26 -8.59
CA ARG A 95 12.49 3.40 -8.24
C ARG A 95 12.72 1.93 -8.62
N SER A 96 13.42 1.68 -9.73
CA SER A 96 13.75 0.31 -10.18
C SER A 96 14.77 -0.35 -9.26
N LEU A 97 15.77 0.40 -8.83
CA LEU A 97 16.75 -0.06 -7.84
C LEU A 97 16.06 -0.40 -6.51
N MET A 98 15.24 0.52 -5.99
CA MET A 98 14.48 0.33 -4.75
C MET A 98 13.56 -0.89 -4.83
N TYR A 99 12.80 -1.03 -5.93
CA TYR A 99 11.93 -2.18 -6.15
C TYR A 99 12.69 -3.52 -6.18
N ARG A 100 13.84 -3.59 -6.87
CA ARG A 100 14.65 -4.82 -6.90
C ARG A 100 15.18 -5.18 -5.52
N MET A 101 15.56 -4.20 -4.71
CA MET A 101 16.07 -4.44 -3.36
C MET A 101 15.00 -5.04 -2.44
N VAL A 102 13.78 -4.51 -2.43
CA VAL A 102 12.70 -5.08 -1.61
C VAL A 102 12.28 -6.48 -2.07
N ARG A 103 12.36 -6.75 -3.37
CA ARG A 103 12.11 -8.10 -3.92
C ARG A 103 13.16 -9.12 -3.47
N LEU A 104 14.43 -8.74 -3.45
CA LEU A 104 15.54 -9.62 -3.09
C LEU A 104 15.70 -9.78 -1.57
N PHE A 105 15.66 -8.69 -0.82
CA PHE A 105 16.02 -8.66 0.60
C PHE A 105 14.83 -8.48 1.55
N GLY A 106 13.69 -7.99 1.08
CA GLY A 106 12.50 -7.75 1.89
C GLY A 106 11.74 -9.02 2.30
N GLY A 107 12.35 -10.21 2.27
CA GLY A 107 11.69 -11.45 2.68
C GLY A 107 11.66 -11.64 4.20
N GLY A 108 12.71 -11.19 4.90
CA GLY A 108 12.85 -11.39 6.34
C GLY A 108 11.99 -10.48 7.21
N GLY A 109 11.58 -9.31 6.69
CA GLY A 109 10.78 -8.31 7.42
C GLY A 109 9.26 -8.39 7.20
N TYR A 110 8.78 -9.37 6.42
CA TYR A 110 7.37 -9.39 6.06
C TYR A 110 6.52 -10.01 7.18
N GLY A 111 5.62 -9.21 7.77
CA GLY A 111 4.70 -9.64 8.83
C GLY A 111 5.35 -9.82 10.20
N LEU A 112 6.44 -9.11 10.48
CA LEU A 112 7.04 -9.12 11.81
C LEU A 112 6.14 -8.36 12.80
N ARG A 113 5.79 -9.01 13.92
CA ARG A 113 4.94 -8.39 14.97
C ARG A 113 5.58 -7.14 15.58
N GLU A 114 6.91 -7.06 15.56
CA GLU A 114 7.68 -5.92 16.09
C GLU A 114 7.64 -4.67 15.21
N ASP A 115 7.14 -4.78 13.97
CA ASP A 115 6.92 -3.65 13.05
C ASP A 115 5.48 -3.12 13.14
N TRP A 116 4.60 -3.83 13.85
CA TRP A 116 3.23 -3.42 14.13
C TRP A 116 3.19 -2.49 15.35
N MET A 117 3.71 -1.27 15.19
CA MET A 117 3.84 -0.30 16.27
C MET A 117 2.99 0.95 16.02
N PHE A 118 2.31 1.39 17.08
CA PHE A 118 1.45 2.56 17.09
C PHE A 118 1.74 3.42 18.31
N VAL A 119 1.67 4.73 18.13
CA VAL A 119 1.82 5.70 19.22
C VAL A 119 0.74 6.77 19.14
N ASP A 120 0.37 7.30 20.30
CA ASP A 120 -0.46 8.49 20.41
C ASP A 120 0.34 9.68 19.87
N THR A 121 -0.22 10.40 18.90
CA THR A 121 0.44 11.55 18.27
C THR A 121 0.46 12.80 19.14
N GLU A 122 -0.35 12.86 20.20
CA GLU A 122 -0.42 13.98 21.14
C GLU A 122 0.61 13.82 22.26
N ASN A 123 0.72 12.63 22.85
CA ASN A 123 1.57 12.39 24.03
C ASN A 123 2.80 11.50 23.76
N GLY A 124 2.82 10.75 22.65
CA GLY A 124 3.92 9.86 22.28
C GLY A 124 3.91 8.49 22.94
N ASP A 125 2.89 8.16 23.73
CA ASP A 125 2.74 6.87 24.40
C ASP A 125 2.38 5.74 23.41
N PRO A 126 2.76 4.47 23.68
CA PRO A 126 2.30 3.34 22.89
C PRO A 126 0.76 3.30 22.84
N ALA A 127 0.22 3.27 21.63
CA ALA A 127 -1.21 3.21 21.39
C ALA A 127 -1.61 1.83 20.87
N GLU A 128 -2.84 1.43 21.17
CA GLU A 128 -3.42 0.25 20.53
C GLU A 128 -3.67 0.54 19.04
N PRO A 129 -3.43 -0.43 18.15
CA PRO A 129 -3.70 -0.27 16.74
C PRO A 129 -5.21 -0.01 16.54
N PRO A 130 -5.61 1.05 15.82
CA PRO A 130 -7.02 1.37 15.62
C PRO A 130 -7.75 0.37 14.72
N PHE A 131 -7.01 -0.53 14.06
CA PHE A 131 -7.52 -1.52 13.11
C PHE A 131 -6.84 -2.88 13.34
N ASP A 132 -7.51 -3.95 12.93
CA ASP A 132 -6.91 -5.28 12.85
C ASP A 132 -5.90 -5.37 11.69
N HIS A 133 -5.28 -6.55 11.50
CA HIS A 133 -4.33 -6.80 10.40
C HIS A 133 -5.02 -6.90 9.01
N THR A 134 -6.06 -6.11 8.75
CA THR A 134 -6.80 -6.07 7.47
C THR A 134 -6.68 -4.71 6.76
N GLY A 135 -5.47 -4.13 6.70
CA GLY A 135 -5.28 -2.82 6.05
C GLY A 135 -5.35 -2.80 4.51
N ILE A 136 -5.64 -3.94 3.85
CA ILE A 136 -5.92 -4.00 2.41
C ILE A 136 -7.41 -4.25 2.20
N SER A 137 -8.09 -3.25 1.64
CA SER A 137 -9.47 -3.37 1.18
C SER A 137 -9.53 -3.34 -0.34
N TRP A 138 -10.47 -4.06 -0.92
CA TRP A 138 -10.69 -4.09 -2.36
C TRP A 138 -12.01 -3.40 -2.67
N ALA A 139 -12.01 -2.52 -3.66
CA ALA A 139 -13.24 -1.98 -4.20
C ALA A 139 -14.07 -3.12 -4.81
N PRO A 140 -15.42 -2.99 -4.80
CA PRO A 140 -16.30 -3.96 -5.46
C PRO A 140 -15.92 -4.11 -6.94
N GLU A 141 -16.01 -5.33 -7.47
CA GLU A 141 -15.74 -5.60 -8.90
C GLU A 141 -16.58 -4.66 -9.77
N LYS A 142 -15.95 -4.05 -10.78
CA LYS A 142 -16.70 -3.31 -11.81
C LYS A 142 -17.69 -4.30 -12.44
N PRO A 143 -18.99 -3.96 -12.56
CA PRO A 143 -19.95 -4.86 -13.19
C PRO A 143 -19.45 -5.18 -14.60
N LYS A 144 -19.30 -6.47 -14.91
CA LYS A 144 -18.88 -6.94 -16.23
C LYS A 144 -19.76 -6.25 -17.25
N ARG A 145 -19.16 -5.43 -18.11
CA ARG A 145 -19.86 -4.67 -19.16
C ARG A 145 -20.70 -5.68 -19.94
N GLY A 146 -22.00 -5.68 -19.68
CA GLY A 146 -22.92 -6.68 -20.20
C GLY A 146 -22.77 -6.76 -21.72
N ARG A 147 -22.62 -7.98 -22.23
CA ARG A 147 -22.84 -8.27 -23.65
C ARG A 147 -24.15 -7.58 -24.01
N LYS A 148 -24.16 -6.64 -24.97
CA LYS A 148 -25.39 -5.98 -25.41
C LYS A 148 -26.44 -7.07 -25.63
N ALA A 149 -27.49 -7.08 -24.82
CA ALA A 149 -28.65 -7.90 -25.11
C ALA A 149 -29.13 -7.48 -26.50
N LYS A 150 -29.13 -8.41 -27.45
CA LYS A 150 -29.78 -8.18 -28.73
C LYS A 150 -31.24 -7.90 -28.40
N THR A 151 -31.69 -6.70 -28.69
CA THR A 151 -33.10 -6.32 -28.61
C THR A 151 -33.88 -7.32 -29.45
N ALA A 152 -34.74 -8.13 -28.83
CA ALA A 152 -35.73 -8.90 -29.56
C ALA A 152 -36.73 -7.90 -30.17
N PRO A 153 -37.21 -8.13 -31.41
CA PRO A 153 -38.21 -7.27 -32.01
C PRO A 153 -39.52 -7.34 -31.20
N PRO A 154 -40.30 -6.25 -31.13
CA PRO A 154 -41.55 -6.22 -30.37
C PRO A 154 -42.53 -7.22 -30.99
N ALA A 155 -43.15 -8.02 -30.12
CA ALA A 155 -44.28 -8.87 -30.46
C ALA A 155 -45.55 -8.02 -30.37
N ASP A 156 -46.19 -7.75 -31.50
CA ASP A 156 -47.62 -7.42 -31.56
C ASP A 156 -48.14 -7.57 -32.99
N ASP A 157 -49.02 -8.55 -33.19
CA ASP A 157 -50.44 -8.36 -33.55
C ASP A 157 -50.96 -9.70 -34.11
N MET A 158 -51.51 -10.53 -33.21
CA MET A 158 -52.34 -11.67 -33.61
C MET A 158 -53.58 -11.67 -32.70
N ARG A 159 -54.56 -10.85 -33.09
CA ARG A 159 -55.93 -10.93 -32.59
C ARG A 159 -56.60 -12.19 -33.15
N PRO A 160 -57.33 -12.97 -32.35
CA PRO A 160 -58.30 -13.91 -32.87
C PRO A 160 -59.75 -13.38 -32.79
N ALA A 161 -60.53 -13.76 -33.82
CA ALA A 161 -61.97 -13.65 -34.06
C ALA A 161 -62.55 -12.28 -34.46
#